data_AF-X1U8L8-F1
#
_entry.id   AF-X1U8L8-F1
#
_cell.length_a   1.000
_cell.length_b   1.000
_cell.length_c   1.000
_cell.angle_alpha   90.00
_cell.angle_beta   90.00
_cell.angle_gamma   90.00
#
_symmetry.space_group_name_H-M   'P 1'
#
loop_
_entity.id
_entity.type
_entity.pdbx_description
1 polymer ?
#
loop_
_entity_poly.entity_id
_entity_poly.type
_entity_poly.pdbx_seq_one_letter_code
_entity_poly.pdbx_strand_id
1 'polypeptide(L)'
;MAKGYRSKESYESKDSEKLAHSRAQLKKRWGKRGVKVTAAPAKDLQDIDIITFATDPRFLGLSFETRPAQEVLLRVLYGLPLEKKQIKIYRKLTGNRM
;
A
#
# COMPACT_ATOMS: atom_id res chain seq x y z
N MET A 1 17.53 -30.13 15.15
CA MET A 1 18.70 -29.24 15.05
C MET A 1 18.22 -27.80 15.06
N ALA A 2 18.50 -27.03 16.11
CA ALA A 2 18.05 -25.63 16.23
C ALA A 2 18.91 -24.72 15.33
N LYS A 3 18.28 -23.88 14.50
CA LYS A 3 18.99 -22.86 13.71
C LYS A 3 19.58 -21.84 14.68
N GLY A 4 20.90 -21.85 14.84
CA GLY A 4 21.61 -20.88 15.68
C GLY A 4 21.41 -19.46 15.16
N TYR A 5 20.73 -18.63 15.94
CA TYR A 5 20.61 -17.20 15.64
C TYR A 5 21.97 -16.53 15.92
N ARG A 6 22.62 -16.01 14.89
CA ARG A 6 23.84 -15.18 15.02
C ARG A 6 23.48 -13.83 15.67
N SER A 7 24.24 -13.42 16.68
CA SER A 7 24.04 -12.12 17.35
C SER A 7 24.30 -10.97 16.37
N LYS A 8 23.61 -9.83 16.53
CA LYS A 8 23.79 -8.64 15.68
C LYS A 8 25.24 -8.19 15.61
N GLU A 9 25.97 -8.31 16.71
CA GLU A 9 27.39 -7.98 16.83
C GLU A 9 28.28 -8.77 15.87
N SER A 10 27.89 -9.99 15.50
CA SER A 10 28.64 -10.81 14.54
C SER A 10 28.59 -10.27 13.09
N TYR A 11 27.68 -9.35 12.80
CA TYR A 11 27.55 -8.68 11.51
C TYR A 11 28.25 -7.30 11.49
N GLU A 12 28.77 -6.83 12.62
CA GLU A 12 29.49 -5.58 12.72
C GLU A 12 31.00 -5.83 12.54
N SER A 13 31.62 -5.13 11.59
CA SER A 13 33.07 -5.25 11.38
C SER A 13 33.82 -4.66 12.58
N LYS A 14 34.78 -5.37 13.16
CA LYS A 14 35.66 -4.82 14.22
C LYS A 14 36.55 -3.66 13.75
N ASP A 15 36.61 -3.46 12.44
CA ASP A 15 37.37 -2.43 11.75
C ASP A 15 36.56 -1.14 11.65
N SER A 16 37.10 -0.06 12.23
CA SER A 16 36.42 1.22 12.42
C SER A 16 36.05 1.91 11.09
N GLU A 17 36.88 1.76 10.06
CA GLU A 17 36.66 2.38 8.75
C GLU A 17 35.51 1.70 8.00
N LYS A 18 35.43 0.37 8.09
CA LYS A 18 34.37 -0.44 7.47
C LYS A 18 33.02 -0.21 8.16
N LEU A 19 33.02 -0.02 9.48
CA LEU A 19 31.85 0.41 10.26
C LEU A 19 31.36 1.79 9.82
N ALA A 20 32.28 2.75 9.67
CA ALA A 20 31.95 4.11 9.24
C ALA A 20 31.34 4.11 7.81
N HIS A 21 31.93 3.36 6.89
CA HIS A 21 31.41 3.22 5.52
C HIS A 21 30.01 2.59 5.48
N SER A 22 29.78 1.51 6.24
CA SER A 22 28.47 0.85 6.32
C SER A 22 27.39 1.78 6.88
N ARG A 23 27.71 2.51 7.96
CA ARG A 23 26.81 3.51 8.57
C ARG A 23 26.49 4.66 7.62
N ALA A 24 27.46 5.13 6.85
CA ALA A 24 27.27 6.19 5.86
C ALA A 24 26.35 5.75 4.69
N GLN A 25 26.50 4.50 4.23
CA GLN A 25 25.64 3.94 3.19
C GLN A 25 24.20 3.70 3.69
N LEU A 26 24.03 3.25 4.93
CA LEU A 26 22.71 3.13 5.57
C LEU A 26 22.01 4.49 5.65
N LYS A 27 22.68 5.54 6.16
CA LYS A 27 22.11 6.90 6.21
C LYS A 27 21.67 7.40 4.84
N LYS A 28 22.47 7.18 3.79
CA LYS A 28 22.14 7.57 2.40
C LYS A 28 20.92 6.83 1.84
N ARG A 29 20.70 5.57 2.21
CA ARG A 29 19.53 4.78 1.75
C ARG A 29 18.24 5.16 2.46
N TRP A 30 18.31 5.56 3.72
CA TRP A 30 17.15 5.96 4.51
C TRP A 30 16.60 7.34 4.10
N GLY A 31 17.46 8.28 3.67
CA GLY A 31 17.02 9.59 3.16
C GLY A 31 16.27 9.55 1.82
N LYS A 32 16.37 8.46 1.05
CA LYS A 32 15.77 8.34 -0.30
C LYS A 32 14.48 7.52 -0.36
N ARG A 33 14.05 6.91 0.76
CA ARG A 33 12.80 6.12 0.85
C ARG A 33 11.76 6.76 1.76
N GLY A 34 11.75 8.09 1.82
CA GLY A 34 10.57 8.79 2.34
C GLY A 34 9.42 8.55 1.39
N VAL A 35 8.47 7.71 1.78
CA VAL A 35 7.12 7.76 1.21
C VAL A 35 6.72 9.23 1.31
N LYS A 36 6.51 9.89 0.17
CA LYS A 36 5.98 11.26 0.16
C LYS A 36 4.55 11.16 0.66
N VAL A 37 4.37 11.22 1.98
CA VAL A 37 3.05 11.39 2.58
C VAL A 37 2.69 12.84 2.33
N THR A 38 2.03 13.12 1.21
CA THR A 38 1.28 14.35 1.04
C THR A 38 0.19 14.32 2.10
N ALA A 39 0.40 15.05 3.19
CA ALA A 39 -0.57 15.19 4.25
C ALA A 39 -1.79 15.95 3.69
N ALA A 40 -2.72 15.22 3.10
CA ALA A 40 -4.03 15.78 2.81
C ALA A 40 -4.67 16.18 4.15
N PRO A 41 -5.34 17.35 4.23
CA PRO A 41 -5.95 17.79 5.47
C PRO A 41 -6.98 16.75 5.92
N ALA A 42 -6.86 16.30 7.18
CA ALA A 42 -7.61 15.15 7.70
C ALA A 42 -9.14 15.29 7.65
N LYS A 43 -9.67 16.52 7.52
CA LYS A 43 -11.10 16.77 7.32
C LYS A 43 -11.59 16.27 5.95
N ASP A 44 -10.79 16.41 4.90
CA ASP A 44 -11.18 16.02 3.54
C ASP A 44 -11.23 14.49 3.36
N LEU A 45 -10.61 13.73 4.26
CA LEU A 45 -10.53 12.26 4.19
C LEU A 45 -11.79 11.55 4.70
N GLN A 46 -12.59 12.19 5.55
CA GLN A 46 -13.77 11.56 6.15
C GLN A 46 -15.00 11.66 5.23
N ASP A 47 -15.06 12.70 4.41
CA ASP A 47 -16.21 13.01 3.56
C ASP A 47 -16.05 12.51 2.11
N ILE A 48 -14.90 11.91 1.79
CA ILE A 48 -14.59 11.46 0.44
C ILE A 48 -15.09 10.05 0.16
N ASP A 49 -15.56 9.84 -1.07
CA ASP A 49 -15.93 8.53 -1.59
C ASP A 49 -14.75 7.55 -1.59
N ILE A 50 -15.00 6.28 -1.24
CA ILE A 50 -13.95 5.25 -1.16
C ILE A 50 -13.22 5.03 -2.50
N ILE A 51 -13.91 5.20 -3.63
CA ILE A 51 -13.31 5.04 -4.95
C ILE A 51 -12.41 6.24 -5.25
N THR A 52 -12.83 7.46 -4.92
CA THR A 52 -11.97 8.64 -5.06
C THR A 52 -10.76 8.55 -4.13
N PHE A 53 -10.95 8.15 -2.86
CA PHE A 53 -9.84 7.91 -1.93
C PHE A 53 -8.85 6.87 -2.45
N ALA A 54 -9.35 5.79 -3.07
CA ALA A 54 -8.50 4.74 -3.61
C ALA A 54 -7.77 5.16 -4.90
N THR A 55 -8.42 5.91 -5.79
CA THR A 55 -7.91 6.18 -7.15
C THR A 55 -7.18 7.50 -7.31
N ASP A 56 -7.50 8.53 -6.52
CA ASP A 56 -6.87 9.84 -6.65
C ASP A 56 -5.38 9.75 -6.27
N PRO A 57 -4.46 10.21 -7.14
CA PRO A 57 -3.02 10.26 -6.87
C PRO A 57 -2.62 11.06 -5.62
N ARG A 58 -3.48 11.94 -5.11
CA ARG A 58 -3.26 12.70 -3.86
C ARG A 58 -3.39 11.84 -2.61
N PHE A 59 -4.08 10.70 -2.71
CA PHE A 59 -4.30 9.74 -1.62
C PHE A 59 -3.56 8.43 -1.92
N LEU A 60 -4.27 7.36 -2.31
CA LEU A 60 -3.68 6.05 -2.57
C LEU A 60 -3.19 5.86 -4.02
N GLY A 61 -3.77 6.58 -4.99
CA GLY A 61 -3.36 6.53 -6.40
C GLY A 61 -3.41 5.13 -7.04
N LEU A 62 -4.35 4.29 -6.64
CA LEU A 62 -4.51 2.94 -7.18
C LEU A 62 -5.25 2.97 -8.53
N SER A 63 -4.89 2.06 -9.43
CA SER A 63 -5.64 1.83 -10.68
C SER A 63 -6.39 0.51 -10.61
N PHE A 64 -7.68 0.55 -10.96
CA PHE A 64 -8.54 -0.64 -11.08
C PHE A 64 -8.72 -1.11 -12.53
N GLU A 65 -8.05 -0.50 -13.51
CA GLU A 65 -8.22 -0.82 -14.93
C GLU A 65 -7.99 -2.32 -15.24
N THR A 66 -6.95 -2.90 -14.65
CA THR A 66 -6.62 -4.33 -14.81
C THR A 66 -7.33 -5.23 -13.81
N ARG A 67 -7.98 -4.67 -12.80
CA ARG A 67 -8.61 -5.38 -11.67
C ARG A 67 -10.00 -4.83 -11.34
N PRO A 68 -10.93 -4.78 -12.31
CA PRO A 68 -12.23 -4.15 -12.12
C PRO A 68 -13.07 -4.81 -11.01
N ALA A 69 -12.83 -6.09 -10.71
CA ALA A 69 -13.46 -6.79 -9.59
C ALA A 69 -13.19 -6.12 -8.23
N GLN A 70 -12.01 -5.52 -8.03
CA GLN A 70 -11.65 -4.86 -6.77
C GLN A 70 -12.46 -3.58 -6.56
N GLU A 71 -12.62 -2.78 -7.62
CA GLU A 71 -13.49 -1.59 -7.59
C GLU A 71 -14.93 -1.98 -7.27
N VAL A 72 -15.45 -3.04 -7.91
CA VAL A 72 -16.82 -3.52 -7.68
C VAL A 72 -17.03 -3.95 -6.23
N LEU A 73 -16.09 -4.69 -5.64
CA LEU A 73 -16.19 -5.09 -4.24
C LEU A 73 -16.16 -3.88 -3.30
N LEU A 74 -15.27 -2.91 -3.56
CA LEU A 74 -15.22 -1.68 -2.76
C LEU A 74 -16.54 -0.91 -2.83
N ARG A 75 -17.09 -0.73 -4.03
CA ARG A 75 -18.39 -0.08 -4.20
C ARG A 75 -19.49 -0.77 -3.39
N VAL A 76 -19.56 -2.10 -3.46
CA VAL A 76 -20.58 -2.87 -2.72
C VAL A 76 -20.41 -2.73 -1.22
N LEU A 77 -19.19 -2.89 -0.71
CA LEU A 77 -18.91 -2.83 0.73
C LEU A 77 -19.29 -1.47 1.34
N TYR A 78 -19.19 -0.40 0.55
CA TYR A 78 -19.50 0.96 0.97
C TYR A 78 -20.87 1.44 0.50
N GLY A 79 -21.72 0.56 -0.02
CA GLY A 79 -23.09 0.89 -0.42
C GLY A 79 -23.21 1.82 -1.63
N LEU A 80 -22.18 1.89 -2.47
CA LEU A 80 -22.17 2.71 -3.68
C LEU A 80 -22.91 2.03 -4.84
N PRO A 81 -23.54 2.81 -5.73
CA PRO A 81 -24.22 2.27 -6.88
C PRO A 81 -23.24 1.59 -7.85
N LEU A 82 -23.70 0.51 -8.47
CA LEU A 82 -22.97 -0.24 -9.50
C LEU A 82 -23.54 0.03 -10.89
N GLU A 83 -22.65 0.21 -11.86
CA GLU A 83 -23.04 0.26 -13.27
C GLU A 83 -23.42 -1.13 -13.82
N LYS A 84 -24.14 -1.16 -14.96
CA LYS A 84 -24.55 -2.43 -15.62
C LYS A 84 -23.38 -3.40 -15.87
N LYS A 85 -22.19 -2.89 -16.23
CA LYS A 85 -20.99 -3.72 -16.43
C LYS A 85 -20.48 -4.29 -15.10
N GLN A 86 -20.49 -3.47 -14.04
CA GLN A 86 -20.06 -3.84 -12.69
C GLN A 86 -21.02 -4.84 -12.05
N ILE A 87 -22.33 -4.73 -12.29
CA ILE A 87 -23.33 -5.71 -11.86
C ILE A 87 -23.00 -7.10 -12.43
N LYS A 88 -22.61 -7.20 -13.70
CA LYS A 88 -22.20 -8.50 -14.30
C LYS A 88 -21.00 -9.10 -13.56
N ILE A 89 -20.03 -8.28 -13.16
CA ILE A 89 -18.86 -8.70 -12.39
C ILE A 89 -19.29 -9.14 -10.99
N TYR A 90 -20.11 -8.34 -10.30
CA TYR A 90 -20.64 -8.67 -8.98
C TYR A 90 -21.36 -10.02 -8.96
N ARG A 91 -22.24 -10.28 -9.94
CA ARG A 91 -22.96 -11.56 -10.06
C ARG A 91 -22.02 -12.75 -10.25
N LYS A 92 -20.96 -12.58 -11.04
CA LYS A 92 -19.92 -13.61 -11.22
C LYS A 92 -19.15 -13.89 -9.94
N LEU A 93 -18.86 -12.86 -9.14
CA LEU A 93 -18.09 -12.98 -7.90
C LEU A 93 -18.91 -13.59 -6.75
N THR A 94 -20.18 -13.18 -6.61
CA THR A 94 -21.02 -13.54 -5.48
C THR A 94 -21.95 -14.72 -5.75
N GLY A 95 -22.13 -15.11 -7.01
CA GLY A 95 -23.14 -16.08 -7.42
C GLY A 95 -24.58 -15.56 -7.26
N ASN A 96 -24.74 -14.30 -6.87
CA ASN A 96 -26.04 -13.71 -6.56
C ASN A 96 -26.81 -13.45 -7.86
N ARG A 97 -28.03 -14.00 -7.96
CA ARG A 97 -28.93 -13.82 -9.12
C ARG A 97 -30.04 -12.82 -8.78
N MET A 98 -29.67 -11.62 -8.34
CA MET A 98 -30.64 -10.52 -8.27
C MET A 98 -31.19 -10.18 -9.65
#